data_AF-W2LBX7-F1
#
_entry.id   AF-W2LBX7-F1
#
_cell.length_a   1.000
_cell.length_b   1.000
_cell.length_c   1.000
_cell.angle_alpha   90.00
_cell.angle_beta   90.00
_cell.angle_gamma   90.00
#
_symmetry.space_group_name_H-M   'P 1'
#
loop_
_entity.id
_entity.type
_entity.pdbx_description
1 polymer ?
#
loop_
_entity_poly.entity_id
_entity_poly.type
_entity_poly.pdbx_seq_one_letter_code
_entity_poly.pdbx_strand_id
1 'polypeptide(L)'
;MCSGATAAESEEFGKHTAAARLMREEYKKDLASADEEHAVIIMDFSQNLTLPSISSTPSQWYFLSLRSVNMFGIYYANEAMQYNYVYDETVAGKGTDEVNSMLYHFINRIILPAGFRRLTIYADNCGGQNNNNYVVRMLLAHMSDLEVIKLKFFVKGHTKNAVDRGFGHVRKHLARLDIWTTGQLIDAVNDASSTSALVHIEAENHIIKEYRNVAKDAYKSLIGIQKYQLFEMREDTPGVVAYKKGPDSDAVVQDLRRKYDGIVTDATRVQVLFTAHLEPLPKPPPNCEKIQTIYNQ
;
A
#
# COMPACT_ATOMS: atom_id res chain seq x y z
N MET A 1 -10.47 -24.66 32.74
CA MET A 1 -10.88 -23.39 33.38
C MET A 1 -11.11 -22.38 32.25
N CYS A 2 -12.37 -21.99 32.01
CA CYS A 2 -12.66 -20.89 31.09
C CYS A 2 -12.46 -19.57 31.83
N SER A 3 -11.39 -18.84 31.53
CA SER A 3 -11.29 -17.44 31.92
C SER A 3 -12.30 -16.65 31.08
N GLY A 4 -13.42 -16.25 31.68
CA GLY A 4 -14.35 -15.31 31.06
C GLY A 4 -13.68 -13.95 30.89
N ALA A 5 -13.95 -13.27 29.77
CA ALA A 5 -13.44 -11.94 29.52
C ALA A 5 -13.89 -10.97 30.63
N THR A 6 -12.98 -10.12 31.07
CA THR A 6 -13.26 -9.07 32.06
C THR A 6 -14.21 -8.02 31.48
N ALA A 7 -14.85 -7.23 32.34
CA ALA A 7 -15.71 -6.13 31.91
C ALA A 7 -14.96 -5.09 31.06
N ALA A 8 -13.68 -4.83 31.39
CA ALA A 8 -12.81 -3.93 30.65
C ALA A 8 -12.51 -4.46 29.23
N GLU A 9 -12.17 -5.74 29.09
CA GLU A 9 -11.95 -6.37 27.78
C GLU A 9 -13.22 -6.40 26.92
N SER A 10 -14.38 -6.61 27.56
CA SER A 10 -15.68 -6.58 26.87
C SER A 10 -16.02 -5.16 26.37
N GLU A 11 -15.73 -4.14 27.18
CA GLU A 11 -15.92 -2.73 26.79
C GLU A 11 -14.95 -2.30 25.68
N GLU A 12 -13.68 -2.69 25.78
CA GLU A 12 -12.67 -2.41 24.75
C GLU A 12 -13.04 -3.08 23.41
N PHE A 13 -13.50 -4.33 23.46
CA PHE A 13 -14.00 -5.03 22.29
C PHE A 13 -15.24 -4.36 21.69
N GLY A 14 -16.17 -3.88 22.53
CA GLY A 14 -17.33 -3.11 22.10
C GLY A 14 -16.94 -1.82 21.37
N LYS A 15 -15.98 -1.05 21.94
CA LYS A 15 -15.43 0.17 21.31
C LYS A 15 -14.73 -0.14 19.99
N HIS A 16 -13.95 -1.21 19.93
CA HIS A 16 -13.26 -1.67 18.72
C HIS A 16 -14.25 -1.99 17.59
N THR A 17 -15.31 -2.75 17.91
CA THR A 17 -16.35 -3.14 16.95
C THR A 17 -17.14 -1.93 16.44
N ALA A 18 -17.47 -0.98 17.33
CA ALA A 18 -18.14 0.25 16.96
C ALA A 18 -17.28 1.11 16.01
N ALA A 19 -16.00 1.28 16.31
CA ALA A 19 -15.06 2.01 15.45
C ALA A 19 -14.91 1.34 14.07
N ALA A 20 -14.86 0.00 14.03
CA ALA A 20 -14.81 -0.75 12.78
C ALA A 20 -16.07 -0.56 11.93
N ARG A 21 -17.26 -0.51 12.55
CA ARG A 21 -18.52 -0.22 11.86
C ARG A 21 -18.51 1.19 11.25
N LEU A 22 -18.12 2.20 12.02
CA LEU A 22 -18.07 3.59 11.55
C LEU A 22 -17.08 3.75 10.39
N MET A 23 -15.89 3.17 10.50
CA MET A 23 -14.92 3.16 9.39
C MET A 23 -15.47 2.44 8.15
N ARG A 24 -16.32 1.42 8.33
CA ARG A 24 -16.95 0.72 7.20
C ARG A 24 -18.05 1.54 6.54
N GLU A 25 -18.80 2.32 7.31
CA GLU A 25 -19.79 3.27 6.80
C GLU A 25 -19.10 4.38 6.01
N GLU A 26 -18.03 4.96 6.55
CA GLU A 26 -17.20 5.95 5.86
C GLU A 26 -16.62 5.38 4.55
N TYR A 27 -16.11 4.15 4.58
CA TYR A 27 -15.62 3.45 3.39
C TYR A 27 -16.68 3.28 2.31
N LYS A 28 -17.90 2.87 2.68
CA LYS A 28 -19.01 2.73 1.71
C LYS A 28 -19.41 4.08 1.12
N LYS A 29 -19.41 5.13 1.94
CA LYS A 29 -19.73 6.49 1.52
C LYS A 29 -18.71 7.01 0.51
N ASP A 30 -17.42 6.87 0.79
CA ASP A 30 -16.37 7.30 -0.13
C ASP A 30 -16.38 6.49 -1.42
N LEU A 31 -16.59 5.16 -1.36
CA LEU A 31 -16.76 4.36 -2.57
C LEU A 31 -17.91 4.86 -3.46
N ALA A 32 -19.00 5.32 -2.85
CA ALA A 32 -20.15 5.86 -3.57
C ALA A 32 -19.94 7.32 -4.03
N SER A 33 -18.90 8.01 -3.54
CA SER A 33 -18.55 9.37 -3.97
C SER A 33 -17.51 9.40 -5.09
N ALA A 34 -17.05 8.23 -5.56
CA ALA A 34 -16.19 8.16 -6.73
C ALA A 34 -16.94 8.66 -7.97
N ASP A 35 -16.44 9.70 -8.60
CA ASP A 35 -17.05 10.36 -9.76
C ASP A 35 -15.96 10.83 -10.75
N GLU A 36 -16.23 11.80 -11.61
CA GLU A 36 -15.28 12.33 -12.61
C GLU A 36 -14.22 13.26 -12.01
N GLU A 37 -14.43 13.78 -10.80
CA GLU A 37 -13.50 14.72 -10.12
C GLU A 37 -12.80 14.09 -8.92
N HIS A 38 -13.33 12.99 -8.39
CA HIS A 38 -12.87 12.29 -7.20
C HIS A 38 -12.52 10.83 -7.48
N ALA A 39 -11.23 10.52 -7.44
CA ALA A 39 -10.73 9.15 -7.50
C ALA A 39 -10.73 8.48 -6.12
N VAL A 40 -11.15 7.21 -6.07
CA VAL A 40 -11.10 6.39 -4.86
C VAL A 40 -10.36 5.10 -5.14
N ILE A 41 -9.31 4.85 -4.35
CA ILE A 41 -8.48 3.65 -4.46
C ILE A 41 -8.39 2.92 -3.12
N ILE A 42 -8.22 1.61 -3.21
CA ILE A 42 -7.99 0.73 -2.08
C ILE A 42 -6.73 -0.06 -2.38
N MET A 43 -5.78 -0.07 -1.45
CA MET A 43 -4.50 -0.74 -1.64
C MET A 43 -4.24 -1.78 -0.55
N ASP A 44 -3.69 -2.92 -0.94
CA ASP A 44 -3.33 -4.00 -0.01
C ASP A 44 -2.28 -4.93 -0.62
N PHE A 45 -1.56 -5.66 0.23
CA PHE A 45 -0.73 -6.78 -0.21
C PHE A 45 -1.54 -8.06 -0.17
N SER A 46 -1.40 -8.88 -1.21
CA SER A 46 -1.86 -10.26 -1.12
C SER A 46 -0.95 -11.04 -0.17
N GLN A 47 -1.46 -12.18 0.29
CA GLN A 47 -0.59 -13.25 0.79
C GLN A 47 0.48 -13.58 -0.26
N ASN A 48 1.71 -13.85 0.17
CA ASN A 48 2.80 -14.21 -0.74
C ASN A 48 2.38 -15.42 -1.58
N LEU A 49 2.66 -15.33 -2.88
CA LEU A 49 2.63 -16.47 -3.77
C LEU A 49 4.00 -17.15 -3.72
N THR A 50 4.07 -18.42 -4.08
CA THR A 50 5.31 -19.19 -4.08
C THR A 50 5.52 -19.86 -5.43
N LEU A 51 6.75 -19.89 -5.91
CA LEU A 51 7.13 -20.62 -7.11
C LEU A 51 8.18 -21.70 -6.80
N PRO A 52 8.08 -22.88 -7.42
CA PRO A 52 6.93 -23.37 -8.19
C PRO A 52 5.64 -23.52 -7.35
N SER A 53 4.47 -23.43 -8.01
CA SER A 53 3.14 -23.69 -7.46
C SER A 53 2.45 -24.73 -8.31
N ILE A 54 2.26 -25.95 -7.78
CA ILE A 54 1.63 -27.03 -8.53
C ILE A 54 0.52 -27.68 -7.71
N SER A 55 -0.46 -28.24 -8.40
CA SER A 55 -1.64 -28.87 -7.81
C SER A 55 -1.30 -30.10 -6.94
N SER A 56 -0.24 -30.85 -7.29
CA SER A 56 0.27 -31.99 -6.54
C SER A 56 1.61 -31.67 -5.87
N THR A 57 1.62 -30.78 -4.87
CA THR A 57 2.85 -30.39 -4.16
C THR A 57 3.58 -31.60 -3.58
N PRO A 58 4.83 -31.91 -4.01
CA PRO A 58 5.61 -32.99 -3.44
C PRO A 58 5.92 -32.73 -1.97
N SER A 59 5.82 -33.76 -1.12
CA SER A 59 6.06 -33.62 0.31
C SER A 59 7.46 -33.09 0.67
N GLN A 60 8.45 -33.31 -0.21
CA GLN A 60 9.80 -32.79 -0.03
C GLN A 60 9.87 -31.25 -0.11
N TRP A 61 8.93 -30.59 -0.80
CA TRP A 61 8.93 -29.13 -0.94
C TRP A 61 8.61 -28.41 0.36
N TYR A 62 7.98 -29.08 1.34
CA TYR A 62 7.81 -28.52 2.69
C TYR A 62 9.15 -28.26 3.41
N PHE A 63 10.25 -28.88 2.94
CA PHE A 63 11.60 -28.66 3.45
C PHE A 63 12.43 -27.72 2.57
N LEU A 64 11.86 -27.17 1.48
CA LEU A 64 12.53 -26.26 0.57
C LEU A 64 12.05 -24.83 0.78
N SER A 65 12.97 -23.88 0.69
CA SER A 65 12.64 -22.46 0.65
C SER A 65 12.26 -22.05 -0.78
N LEU A 66 10.98 -22.20 -1.14
CA LEU A 66 10.44 -21.83 -2.47
C LEU A 66 10.57 -20.33 -2.75
N ARG A 67 10.65 -19.95 -4.03
CA ARG A 67 10.77 -18.54 -4.45
C ARG A 67 9.51 -17.78 -4.05
N SER A 68 9.66 -16.70 -3.28
CA SER A 68 8.53 -15.87 -2.87
C SER A 68 8.22 -14.85 -3.94
N VAL A 69 6.94 -14.71 -4.28
CA VAL A 69 6.42 -13.68 -5.18
C VAL A 69 5.44 -12.78 -4.42
N ASN A 70 5.67 -11.48 -4.54
CA ASN A 70 4.89 -10.43 -3.94
C ASN A 70 3.87 -9.91 -4.96
N MET A 71 2.63 -9.73 -4.51
CA MET A 71 1.59 -9.08 -5.30
C MET A 71 0.94 -7.99 -4.45
N PHE A 72 0.99 -6.76 -4.94
CA PHE A 72 0.35 -5.59 -4.34
C PHE A 72 -0.79 -5.13 -5.25
N GLY A 73 -1.99 -5.06 -4.69
CA GLY A 73 -3.20 -4.73 -5.44
C GLY A 73 -3.64 -3.31 -5.13
N ILE A 74 -3.95 -2.55 -6.17
CA ILE A 74 -4.67 -1.28 -6.08
C ILE A 74 -6.01 -1.47 -6.81
N TYR A 75 -7.09 -1.55 -6.05
CA TYR A 75 -8.44 -1.50 -6.60
C TYR A 75 -8.84 -0.05 -6.85
N TYR A 76 -9.14 0.26 -8.09
CA TYR A 76 -9.58 1.57 -8.55
C TYR A 76 -11.09 1.57 -8.72
N ALA A 77 -11.79 2.28 -7.84
CA ALA A 77 -13.25 2.22 -7.75
C ALA A 77 -13.95 2.80 -8.99
N ASN A 78 -13.40 3.87 -9.57
CA ASN A 78 -14.02 4.58 -10.68
C ASN A 78 -14.16 3.71 -11.95
N GLU A 79 -13.24 2.77 -12.17
CA GLU A 79 -13.30 1.82 -13.29
C GLU A 79 -13.70 0.40 -12.87
N ALA A 80 -13.90 0.17 -11.57
CA ALA A 80 -14.06 -1.16 -10.97
C ALA A 80 -12.94 -2.15 -11.38
N MET A 81 -11.71 -1.63 -11.53
CA MET A 81 -10.54 -2.36 -12.03
C MET A 81 -9.51 -2.56 -10.92
N GLN A 82 -8.92 -3.74 -10.81
CA GLN A 82 -7.81 -4.00 -9.88
C GLN A 82 -6.48 -4.08 -10.62
N TYR A 83 -5.53 -3.23 -10.25
CA TYR A 83 -4.17 -3.25 -10.78
C TYR A 83 -3.27 -4.04 -9.82
N ASN A 84 -2.65 -5.11 -10.31
CA ASN A 84 -1.83 -6.03 -9.53
C ASN A 84 -0.36 -5.87 -9.91
N TYR A 85 0.40 -5.23 -9.02
CA TYR A 85 1.85 -5.12 -9.13
C TYR A 85 2.49 -6.41 -8.68
N VAL A 86 3.18 -7.11 -9.59
CA VAL A 86 3.76 -8.44 -9.33
C VAL A 86 5.28 -8.38 -9.50
N TYR A 87 5.99 -8.90 -8.50
CA TYR A 87 7.45 -8.99 -8.50
C TYR A 87 7.92 -10.08 -7.53
N ASP A 88 9.08 -10.68 -7.80
CA ASP A 88 9.63 -11.68 -6.89
C ASP A 88 10.62 -11.08 -5.87
N GLU A 89 10.97 -11.88 -4.87
CA GLU A 89 11.86 -11.49 -3.77
C GLU A 89 13.27 -11.04 -4.19
N THR A 90 13.70 -11.30 -5.42
CA THR A 90 14.99 -10.82 -5.96
C THR A 90 14.90 -9.37 -6.43
N VAL A 91 13.69 -8.85 -6.64
CA VAL A 91 13.43 -7.48 -7.07
C VAL A 91 13.36 -6.54 -5.87
N ALA A 92 12.45 -6.83 -4.93
CA ALA A 92 12.20 -6.00 -3.75
C ALA A 92 11.47 -6.78 -2.64
N GLY A 93 11.40 -6.18 -1.45
CA GLY A 93 10.67 -6.70 -0.31
C GLY A 93 9.20 -6.27 -0.30
N LYS A 94 8.60 -6.19 0.89
CA LYS A 94 7.23 -5.68 1.12
C LYS A 94 7.23 -4.53 2.12
N GLY A 95 8.15 -3.59 1.95
CA GLY A 95 8.31 -2.45 2.84
C GLY A 95 7.58 -1.21 2.37
N THR A 96 7.85 -0.13 3.09
CA THR A 96 7.28 1.19 2.82
C THR A 96 7.73 1.81 1.49
N ASP A 97 8.98 1.58 1.09
CA ASP A 97 9.53 2.16 -0.14
C ASP A 97 8.87 1.53 -1.37
N GLU A 98 8.60 0.22 -1.32
CA GLU A 98 7.85 -0.50 -2.34
C GLU A 98 6.40 0.03 -2.42
N VAL A 99 5.71 0.19 -1.28
CA VAL A 99 4.36 0.79 -1.25
C VAL A 99 4.37 2.19 -1.88
N ASN A 100 5.30 3.05 -1.45
CA ASN A 100 5.41 4.41 -1.99
C ASN A 100 5.71 4.40 -3.49
N SER A 101 6.57 3.50 -3.95
CA SER A 101 6.91 3.34 -5.37
C SER A 101 5.69 2.98 -6.21
N MET A 102 4.94 1.97 -5.80
CA MET A 102 3.76 1.49 -6.53
C MET A 102 2.62 2.51 -6.47
N LEU A 103 2.42 3.16 -5.33
CA LEU A 103 1.41 4.22 -5.18
C LEU A 103 1.76 5.47 -5.99
N TYR A 104 3.02 5.92 -5.95
CA TYR A 104 3.52 7.04 -6.76
C TYR A 104 3.37 6.72 -8.26
N HIS A 105 3.77 5.52 -8.69
CA HIS A 105 3.58 5.07 -10.06
C HIS A 105 2.10 5.11 -10.46
N PHE A 106 1.20 4.59 -9.62
CA PHE A 106 -0.23 4.60 -9.89
C PHE A 106 -0.79 6.03 -10.00
N ILE A 107 -0.43 6.93 -9.09
CA ILE A 107 -0.88 8.33 -9.10
C ILE A 107 -0.44 9.00 -10.41
N ASN A 108 0.84 8.90 -10.78
CA ASN A 108 1.38 9.60 -11.94
C ASN A 108 0.96 9.00 -13.29
N ARG A 109 0.64 7.70 -13.34
CA ARG A 109 0.31 7.00 -14.60
C ARG A 109 -1.18 6.86 -14.85
N ILE A 110 -2.01 6.91 -13.80
CA ILE A 110 -3.44 6.66 -13.90
C ILE A 110 -4.23 7.84 -13.36
N ILE A 111 -4.00 8.25 -12.10
CA ILE A 111 -4.81 9.30 -11.45
C ILE A 111 -4.63 10.67 -12.12
N LEU A 112 -3.39 11.16 -12.24
CA LEU A 112 -3.13 12.48 -12.82
C LEU A 112 -3.48 12.56 -14.31
N PRO A 113 -3.11 11.58 -15.17
CA PRO A 113 -3.48 11.63 -16.59
C PRO A 113 -4.99 11.55 -16.85
N ALA A 114 -5.75 10.93 -15.93
CA ALA A 114 -7.21 10.92 -16.01
C ALA A 114 -7.87 12.24 -15.54
N GLY A 115 -7.08 13.22 -15.07
CA GLY A 115 -7.55 14.56 -14.73
C GLY A 115 -8.11 14.71 -13.31
N PHE A 116 -7.97 13.70 -12.45
CA PHE A 116 -8.45 13.78 -11.07
C PHE A 116 -7.66 14.81 -10.25
N ARG A 117 -8.39 15.60 -9.47
CA ARG A 117 -7.82 16.56 -8.52
C ARG A 117 -8.08 16.17 -7.06
N ARG A 118 -9.02 15.27 -6.79
CA ARG A 118 -9.30 14.73 -5.45
C ARG A 118 -9.03 13.23 -5.42
N LEU A 119 -8.30 12.76 -4.41
CA LEU A 119 -7.96 11.35 -4.25
C LEU A 119 -8.27 10.88 -2.83
N THR A 120 -8.94 9.74 -2.70
CA THR A 120 -9.10 9.03 -1.43
C THR A 120 -8.48 7.64 -1.52
N ILE A 121 -7.66 7.32 -0.53
CA ILE A 121 -6.85 6.11 -0.46
C ILE A 121 -7.25 5.37 0.80
N TYR A 122 -7.66 4.12 0.65
CA TYR A 122 -7.86 3.19 1.76
C TYR A 122 -6.75 2.17 1.81
N ALA A 123 -6.23 1.89 3.00
CA ALA A 123 -5.21 0.88 3.21
C ALA A 123 -5.41 0.12 4.53
N ASP A 124 -4.71 -0.99 4.67
CA ASP A 124 -4.61 -1.68 5.95
C ASP A 124 -3.82 -0.86 6.98
N ASN A 125 -4.02 -1.15 8.27
CA ASN A 125 -3.27 -0.51 9.34
C ASN A 125 -1.99 -1.30 9.65
N CYS A 126 -1.09 -1.40 8.66
CA CYS A 126 0.22 -2.01 8.81
C CYS A 126 1.32 -0.95 8.95
N GLY A 127 1.93 -0.85 10.13
CA GLY A 127 2.99 0.13 10.40
C GLY A 127 4.26 -0.04 9.56
N GLY A 128 4.60 -1.27 9.16
CA GLY A 128 5.77 -1.55 8.32
C GLY A 128 5.58 -1.18 6.84
N GLN A 129 4.33 -0.98 6.42
CA GLN A 129 3.96 -0.81 5.01
C GLN A 129 3.26 0.52 4.78
N ASN A 130 2.06 0.67 5.33
CA ASN A 130 1.11 1.72 4.97
C ASN A 130 0.97 2.81 6.04
N ASN A 131 0.79 2.42 7.32
CA ASN A 131 0.56 3.37 8.42
C ASN A 131 1.87 3.88 9.04
N ASN A 132 2.61 4.67 8.26
CA ASN A 132 3.84 5.29 8.70
C ASN A 132 4.06 6.68 8.09
N ASN A 133 5.06 7.39 8.61
CA ASN A 133 5.35 8.76 8.22
C ASN A 133 5.77 8.89 6.75
N TYR A 134 6.38 7.88 6.16
CA TYR A 134 6.92 8.00 4.81
C TYR A 134 5.81 8.00 3.76
N VAL A 135 4.71 7.26 3.98
CA VAL A 135 3.54 7.30 3.08
C VAL A 135 2.87 8.66 3.11
N VAL A 136 2.59 9.20 4.30
CA VAL A 136 1.98 10.54 4.45
C VAL A 136 2.85 11.62 3.80
N ARG A 137 4.17 11.54 3.97
CA ARG A 137 5.10 12.51 3.38
C ARG A 137 5.23 12.40 1.86
N MET A 138 5.15 11.20 1.32
CA MET A 138 5.12 11.00 -0.13
C MET A 138 3.83 11.62 -0.71
N LEU A 139 2.69 11.42 -0.05
CA LEU A 139 1.42 12.04 -0.47
C LEU A 139 1.44 13.57 -0.36
N LEU A 140 2.11 14.14 0.65
CA LEU A 140 2.32 15.59 0.75
C LEU A 140 3.09 16.16 -0.46
N ALA A 141 3.97 15.37 -1.09
CA ALA A 141 4.70 15.79 -2.28
C ALA A 141 3.78 15.97 -3.50
N HIS A 142 2.58 15.39 -3.49
CA HIS A 142 1.58 15.54 -4.54
C HIS A 142 0.61 16.71 -4.31
N MET A 143 0.83 17.57 -3.31
CA MET A 143 -0.02 18.74 -3.08
C MET A 143 0.13 19.83 -4.16
N SER A 144 1.15 19.75 -5.01
CA SER A 144 1.23 20.57 -6.25
C SER A 144 0.37 20.03 -7.39
N ASP A 145 -0.07 18.77 -7.30
CA ASP A 145 -0.72 18.05 -8.38
C ASP A 145 -2.20 17.78 -8.07
N LEU A 146 -2.54 17.59 -6.79
CA LEU A 146 -3.86 17.24 -6.29
C LEU A 146 -4.34 18.27 -5.26
N GLU A 147 -5.61 18.65 -5.36
CA GLU A 147 -6.28 19.58 -4.43
C GLU A 147 -6.45 18.98 -3.04
N VAL A 148 -6.84 17.72 -2.99
CA VAL A 148 -7.16 17.01 -1.75
C VAL A 148 -6.72 15.56 -1.86
N ILE A 149 -5.94 15.11 -0.88
CA ILE A 149 -5.67 13.68 -0.66
C ILE A 149 -6.20 13.30 0.72
N LYS A 150 -7.00 12.23 0.76
CA LYS A 150 -7.43 11.59 2.01
C LYS A 150 -6.80 10.21 2.10
N LEU A 151 -6.03 9.94 3.14
CA LEU A 151 -5.50 8.62 3.45
C LEU A 151 -6.23 8.08 4.68
N LYS A 152 -6.86 6.91 4.52
CA LYS A 152 -7.72 6.30 5.53
C LYS A 152 -7.29 4.85 5.78
N PHE A 153 -7.23 4.47 7.05
CA PHE A 153 -6.80 3.13 7.45
C PHE A 153 -7.95 2.33 8.06
N PHE A 154 -8.12 1.09 7.61
CA PHE A 154 -9.08 0.18 8.24
C PHE A 154 -8.69 -0.15 9.69
N VAL A 155 -9.70 -0.44 10.51
CA VAL A 155 -9.47 -0.93 11.87
C VAL A 155 -8.82 -2.32 11.79
N LYS A 156 -7.72 -2.50 12.54
CA LYS A 156 -6.97 -3.76 12.60
C LYS A 156 -7.91 -4.93 12.92
N GLY A 157 -7.83 -6.04 12.19
CA GLY A 157 -8.71 -7.21 12.36
C GLY A 157 -10.04 -7.15 11.60
N HIS A 158 -10.38 -6.01 11.00
CA HIS A 158 -11.59 -5.81 10.20
C HIS A 158 -11.27 -5.38 8.77
N THR A 159 -10.23 -5.98 8.17
CA THR A 159 -9.56 -5.50 6.95
C THR A 159 -10.21 -5.91 5.63
N LYS A 160 -11.29 -6.71 5.61
CA LYS A 160 -11.90 -7.17 4.35
C LYS A 160 -12.29 -6.00 3.44
N ASN A 161 -11.59 -5.87 2.32
CA ASN A 161 -11.70 -4.73 1.42
C ASN A 161 -11.96 -5.17 -0.03
N ALA A 162 -12.04 -4.22 -0.98
CA ALA A 162 -12.34 -4.53 -2.37
C ALA A 162 -11.24 -5.35 -3.08
N VAL A 163 -9.97 -5.15 -2.68
CA VAL A 163 -8.80 -5.81 -3.29
C VAL A 163 -8.77 -7.31 -3.00
N ASP A 164 -9.28 -7.73 -1.84
CA ASP A 164 -9.38 -9.14 -1.45
C ASP A 164 -10.16 -9.99 -2.47
N ARG A 165 -11.16 -9.39 -3.13
CA ARG A 165 -11.96 -10.06 -4.16
C ARG A 165 -11.10 -10.38 -5.38
N GLY A 166 -10.33 -9.42 -5.89
CA GLY A 166 -9.45 -9.65 -7.03
C GLY A 166 -8.35 -10.64 -6.68
N PHE A 167 -7.75 -10.55 -5.49
CA PHE A 167 -6.80 -11.57 -5.02
C PHE A 167 -7.41 -12.97 -4.89
N GLY A 168 -8.68 -13.06 -4.51
CA GLY A 168 -9.43 -14.31 -4.47
C GLY A 168 -9.61 -14.92 -5.86
N HIS A 169 -9.94 -14.11 -6.86
CA HIS A 169 -10.08 -14.55 -8.26
C HIS A 169 -8.75 -15.06 -8.82
N VAL A 170 -7.67 -14.28 -8.63
CA VAL A 170 -6.31 -14.69 -9.02
C VAL A 170 -5.96 -16.03 -8.37
N ARG A 171 -6.07 -16.16 -7.04
CA ARG A 171 -5.75 -17.41 -6.35
C ARG A 171 -6.58 -18.61 -6.81
N LYS A 172 -7.88 -18.41 -7.07
CA LYS A 172 -8.76 -19.46 -7.58
C LYS A 172 -8.36 -19.92 -8.98
N HIS A 173 -7.88 -19.00 -9.81
CA HIS A 173 -7.35 -19.32 -11.14
C HIS A 173 -6.02 -20.07 -11.03
N LEU A 174 -5.06 -19.55 -10.26
CA LEU A 174 -3.74 -20.17 -10.05
C LEU A 174 -3.84 -21.60 -9.48
N ALA A 175 -4.79 -21.86 -8.57
CA ALA A 175 -4.98 -23.17 -7.94
C ALA A 175 -5.36 -24.30 -8.93
N ARG A 176 -5.64 -23.98 -10.19
CA ARG A 176 -5.99 -24.93 -11.25
C ARG A 176 -4.87 -25.14 -12.26
N LEU A 177 -3.73 -24.48 -12.06
CA LEU A 177 -2.60 -24.48 -12.97
C LEU A 177 -1.36 -25.01 -12.25
N ASP A 178 -0.46 -25.63 -13.01
CA ASP A 178 0.89 -25.93 -12.55
C ASP A 178 1.83 -24.84 -13.08
N ILE A 179 2.32 -24.00 -12.17
CA ILE A 179 3.10 -22.80 -12.45
C ILE A 179 4.53 -22.99 -11.96
N TRP A 180 5.45 -23.05 -12.91
CA TRP A 180 6.86 -23.35 -12.67
C TRP A 180 7.74 -22.11 -12.71
N THR A 181 7.35 -21.11 -13.51
CA THR A 181 8.18 -19.93 -13.77
C THR A 181 7.44 -18.63 -13.46
N THR A 182 8.19 -17.54 -13.26
CA THR A 182 7.64 -16.20 -13.09
C THR A 182 6.83 -15.77 -14.31
N GLY A 183 7.28 -16.10 -15.53
CA GLY A 183 6.54 -15.80 -16.76
C GLY A 183 5.14 -16.46 -16.78
N GLN A 184 5.06 -17.75 -16.45
CA GLN A 184 3.77 -18.45 -16.35
C GLN A 184 2.85 -17.83 -15.29
N LEU A 185 3.43 -17.38 -14.16
CA LEU A 185 2.66 -16.71 -13.12
C LEU A 185 2.08 -15.38 -13.62
N ILE A 186 2.89 -14.58 -14.31
CA ILE A 186 2.51 -13.29 -14.88
C ILE A 186 1.34 -13.47 -15.85
N ASP A 187 1.46 -14.41 -16.79
CA ASP A 187 0.40 -14.74 -17.75
C ASP A 187 -0.89 -15.15 -17.02
N ALA A 188 -0.78 -16.04 -16.03
CA ALA A 188 -1.92 -16.51 -15.26
C ALA A 188 -2.58 -15.40 -14.40
N VAL A 189 -1.82 -14.43 -13.87
CA VAL A 189 -2.39 -13.28 -13.17
C VAL A 189 -3.14 -12.37 -14.15
N ASN A 190 -2.60 -12.17 -15.34
CA ASN A 190 -3.24 -11.37 -16.39
C ASN A 190 -4.55 -12.02 -16.88
N ASP A 191 -4.57 -13.34 -17.01
CA ASP A 191 -5.73 -14.10 -17.51
C ASP A 191 -6.80 -14.38 -16.42
N ALA A 192 -6.52 -14.04 -15.16
CA ALA A 192 -7.38 -14.40 -14.05
C ALA A 192 -8.76 -13.72 -14.06
N SER A 193 -8.86 -12.49 -14.57
CA SER A 193 -10.11 -11.72 -14.63
C SER A 193 -10.02 -10.56 -15.62
N SER A 194 -11.11 -10.28 -16.34
CA SER A 194 -11.23 -9.10 -17.19
C SER A 194 -11.24 -7.77 -16.40
N THR A 195 -11.46 -7.83 -15.08
CA THR A 195 -11.40 -6.68 -14.16
C THR A 195 -10.09 -6.65 -13.36
N SER A 196 -9.04 -7.29 -13.89
CA SER A 196 -7.70 -7.35 -13.31
C SER A 196 -6.69 -6.92 -14.36
N ALA A 197 -5.91 -5.89 -14.07
CA ALA A 197 -4.75 -5.48 -14.85
C ALA A 197 -3.47 -5.92 -14.16
N LEU A 198 -2.56 -6.52 -14.91
CA LEU A 198 -1.22 -6.83 -14.44
C LEU A 198 -0.29 -5.62 -14.59
N VAL A 199 0.54 -5.38 -13.58
CA VAL A 199 1.71 -4.51 -13.65
C VAL A 199 2.94 -5.31 -13.21
N HIS A 200 3.68 -5.88 -14.15
CA HIS A 200 4.90 -6.62 -13.82
C HIS A 200 6.05 -5.65 -13.52
N ILE A 201 6.73 -5.84 -12.38
CA ILE A 201 7.95 -5.11 -12.05
C ILE A 201 9.15 -6.06 -12.20
N GLU A 202 9.90 -5.85 -13.27
CA GLU A 202 11.07 -6.65 -13.63
C GLU A 202 12.24 -6.44 -12.64
N ALA A 203 13.22 -7.35 -12.69
CA ALA A 203 14.42 -7.25 -11.86
C ALA A 203 15.21 -5.96 -12.13
N GLU A 204 15.23 -5.52 -13.38
CA GLU A 204 15.76 -4.24 -13.82
C GLU A 204 14.58 -3.30 -14.04
N ASN A 205 14.22 -2.54 -13.00
CA ASN A 205 13.08 -1.63 -13.06
C ASN A 205 13.46 -0.21 -12.63
N HIS A 206 12.63 0.75 -13.04
CA HIS A 206 12.71 2.16 -12.67
C HIS A 206 11.57 2.58 -11.73
N ILE A 207 10.74 1.62 -11.30
CA ILE A 207 9.55 1.84 -10.49
C ILE A 207 9.93 1.90 -9.01
N ILE A 208 10.68 0.90 -8.52
CA ILE A 208 10.99 0.76 -7.09
C ILE A 208 12.18 1.66 -6.73
N LYS A 209 11.91 2.66 -5.88
CA LYS A 209 12.86 3.69 -5.47
C LYS A 209 12.92 3.84 -3.95
N GLU A 210 13.99 4.44 -3.44
CA GLU A 210 14.15 4.76 -2.03
C GLU A 210 13.50 6.11 -1.68
N TYR A 211 12.37 6.09 -0.98
CA TYR A 211 11.64 7.29 -0.57
C TYR A 211 12.03 7.78 0.83
N ARG A 212 12.53 6.89 1.70
CA ARG A 212 12.78 7.21 3.11
C ARG A 212 13.66 8.45 3.32
N ASN A 213 14.73 8.58 2.57
CA ASN A 213 15.70 9.67 2.73
C ASN A 213 15.12 10.99 2.24
N VAL A 214 14.65 11.01 0.99
CA VAL A 214 13.95 12.15 0.38
C VAL A 214 12.78 12.65 1.24
N ALA A 215 11.93 11.75 1.73
CA ALA A 215 10.80 12.09 2.58
C ALA A 215 11.26 12.65 3.94
N LYS A 216 12.34 12.12 4.54
CA LYS A 216 12.92 12.65 5.79
C LYS A 216 13.45 14.06 5.62
N ASP A 217 14.01 14.38 4.47
CA ASP A 217 14.59 15.70 4.19
C ASP A 217 13.52 16.73 3.83
N ALA A 218 12.42 16.31 3.22
CA ALA A 218 11.30 17.19 2.92
C ALA A 218 10.48 17.56 4.17
N TYR A 219 10.21 16.59 5.06
CA TYR A 219 9.20 16.74 6.12
C TYR A 219 9.62 16.17 7.47
N LYS A 220 9.03 16.73 8.53
CA LYS A 220 9.12 16.29 9.93
C LYS A 220 8.26 15.06 10.19
N SER A 221 8.51 14.37 11.31
CA SER A 221 7.71 13.22 11.74
C SER A 221 6.50 13.68 12.52
N LEU A 222 5.34 13.11 12.20
CA LEU A 222 4.16 13.10 13.04
C LEU A 222 4.34 12.04 14.13
N ILE A 223 4.26 12.47 15.38
CA ILE A 223 4.50 11.62 16.56
C ILE A 223 3.26 10.75 16.80
N GLY A 224 3.47 9.45 16.97
CA GLY A 224 2.38 8.53 17.28
C GLY A 224 1.40 8.29 16.12
N ILE A 225 1.88 8.38 14.87
CA ILE A 225 1.07 8.25 13.65
C ILE A 225 0.12 7.03 13.65
N GLN A 226 0.57 5.91 14.20
CA GLN A 226 -0.19 4.66 14.28
C GLN A 226 -1.47 4.75 15.14
N LYS A 227 -1.62 5.81 15.93
CA LYS A 227 -2.83 6.07 16.74
C LYS A 227 -3.96 6.70 15.93
N TYR A 228 -3.68 7.13 14.70
CA TYR A 228 -4.62 7.84 13.84
C TYR A 228 -5.04 7.00 12.64
N GLN A 229 -6.27 7.20 12.19
CA GLN A 229 -6.91 6.42 11.12
C GLN A 229 -7.20 7.24 9.88
N LEU A 230 -7.42 8.56 10.02
CA LEU A 230 -7.77 9.42 8.89
C LEU A 230 -6.76 10.55 8.83
N PHE A 231 -6.29 10.81 7.62
CA PHE A 231 -5.36 11.89 7.29
C PHE A 231 -5.91 12.62 6.06
N GLU A 232 -5.85 13.94 6.08
CA GLU A 232 -6.26 14.80 4.99
C GLU A 232 -5.18 15.86 4.74
N MET A 233 -4.85 16.05 3.47
CA MET A 233 -3.86 16.98 2.97
C MET A 233 -4.52 17.80 1.87
N ARG A 234 -4.25 19.11 1.82
CA ARG A 234 -4.91 20.05 0.91
C ARG A 234 -3.90 20.99 0.24
N GLU A 235 -4.17 21.35 -1.02
CA GLU A 235 -3.34 22.25 -1.83
C GLU A 235 -3.21 23.66 -1.22
N ASP A 236 -4.27 24.15 -0.57
CA ASP A 236 -4.28 25.49 0.06
C ASP A 236 -3.35 25.61 1.28
N THR A 237 -2.95 24.48 1.86
CA THR A 237 -2.12 24.38 3.05
C THR A 237 -1.00 23.34 2.83
N PRO A 238 -0.10 23.56 1.85
CA PRO A 238 0.85 22.54 1.43
C PRO A 238 1.83 22.22 2.56
N GLY A 239 2.02 20.91 2.81
CA GLY A 239 2.86 20.41 3.90
C GLY A 239 2.17 20.33 5.27
N VAL A 240 0.90 20.73 5.36
CA VAL A 240 0.07 20.56 6.55
C VAL A 240 -0.77 19.29 6.43
N VAL A 241 -0.90 18.56 7.55
CA VAL A 241 -1.71 17.35 7.63
C VAL A 241 -2.76 17.54 8.72
N ALA A 242 -4.03 17.38 8.36
CA ALA A 242 -5.12 17.20 9.30
C ALA A 242 -5.30 15.70 9.58
N TYR A 243 -5.39 15.29 10.84
CA TYR A 243 -5.50 13.87 11.20
C TYR A 243 -6.43 13.61 12.38
N LYS A 244 -7.07 12.43 12.38
CA LYS A 244 -8.09 12.01 13.34
C LYS A 244 -7.84 10.59 13.83
N LYS A 245 -8.18 10.32 15.10
CA LYS A 245 -8.11 8.96 15.68
C LYS A 245 -9.10 7.99 15.04
N GLY A 246 -10.27 8.50 14.67
CA GLY A 246 -11.34 7.79 13.97
C GLY A 246 -12.36 8.78 13.40
N PRO A 247 -13.43 8.31 12.73
CA PRO A 247 -14.39 9.18 12.04
C PRO A 247 -15.03 10.25 12.95
N ASP A 248 -15.38 9.85 14.18
CA ASP A 248 -16.06 10.71 15.16
C ASP A 248 -15.10 11.54 16.03
N SER A 249 -13.80 11.46 15.78
CA SER A 249 -12.81 12.22 16.54
C SER A 249 -12.57 13.60 15.95
N ASP A 250 -12.26 14.57 16.81
CA ASP A 250 -11.81 15.88 16.39
C ASP A 250 -10.52 15.80 15.57
N ALA A 251 -10.41 16.68 14.57
CA ALA A 251 -9.22 16.82 13.76
C ALA A 251 -8.16 17.61 14.51
N VAL A 252 -6.92 17.13 14.45
CA VAL A 252 -5.73 17.90 14.81
C VAL A 252 -4.98 18.23 13.54
N VAL A 253 -4.43 19.45 13.46
CA VAL A 253 -3.71 19.94 12.29
C VAL A 253 -2.25 20.16 12.67
N GLN A 254 -1.32 19.69 11.84
CA GLN A 254 0.12 19.88 12.07
C GLN A 254 0.86 20.21 10.76
N ASP A 255 1.66 21.27 10.79
CA ASP A 255 2.61 21.60 9.72
C ASP A 255 3.86 20.71 9.84
N LEU A 256 4.08 19.87 8.83
CA LEU A 256 5.21 18.95 8.78
C LEU A 256 6.39 19.51 7.99
N ARG A 257 6.35 20.72 7.43
CA ARG A 257 7.48 21.28 6.68
C ARG A 257 8.70 21.47 7.56
N ARG A 258 9.87 21.15 7.00
CA ARG A 258 11.15 21.46 7.64
C ARG A 258 11.54 22.91 7.42
N LYS A 259 12.35 23.41 8.35
CA LYS A 259 13.04 24.68 8.23
C LYS A 259 14.54 24.41 8.21
N TYR A 260 15.22 24.86 7.18
CA TYR A 260 16.68 24.83 7.04
C TYR A 260 17.16 26.27 6.98
N ASP A 261 18.04 26.66 7.90
CA ASP A 261 18.55 28.05 8.01
C ASP A 261 17.46 29.12 8.03
N GLY A 262 16.33 28.81 8.68
CA GLY A 262 15.16 29.69 8.76
C GLY A 262 14.22 29.64 7.55
N ILE A 263 14.62 29.00 6.44
CA ILE A 263 13.83 28.87 5.22
C ILE A 263 12.96 27.61 5.29
N VAL A 264 11.66 27.76 5.08
CA VAL A 264 10.72 26.64 5.02
C VAL A 264 10.91 25.87 3.72
N THR A 265 10.83 24.55 3.79
CA THR A 265 10.81 23.69 2.60
C THR A 265 9.49 23.92 1.85
N ASP A 266 9.55 24.66 0.75
CA ASP A 266 8.41 24.99 -0.10
C ASP A 266 8.08 23.87 -1.11
N ALA A 267 6.97 24.02 -1.84
CA ALA A 267 6.51 23.03 -2.81
C ALA A 267 7.54 22.77 -3.92
N THR A 268 8.21 23.82 -4.42
CA THR A 268 9.25 23.70 -5.46
C THR A 268 10.42 22.84 -4.98
N ARG A 269 10.90 23.07 -3.76
CA ARG A 269 11.98 22.28 -3.17
C ARG A 269 11.56 20.82 -2.96
N VAL A 270 10.33 20.58 -2.50
CA VAL A 270 9.79 19.22 -2.38
C VAL A 270 9.75 18.54 -3.75
N GLN A 271 9.26 19.22 -4.79
CA GLN A 271 9.19 18.67 -6.14
C GLN A 271 10.58 18.29 -6.66
N VAL A 272 11.59 19.15 -6.48
CA VAL A 272 12.98 18.84 -6.84
C VAL A 272 13.51 17.62 -6.07
N LEU A 273 13.25 17.54 -4.76
CA LEU A 273 13.64 16.38 -3.95
C LEU A 273 13.03 15.07 -4.47
N PHE A 274 11.74 15.06 -4.81
CA PHE A 274 11.05 13.85 -5.28
C PHE A 274 11.30 13.52 -6.76
N THR A 275 11.74 14.47 -7.58
CA THR A 275 12.02 14.21 -9.01
C THR A 275 13.49 13.92 -9.30
N ALA A 276 14.42 14.60 -8.63
CA ALA A 276 15.84 14.53 -8.92
C ALA A 276 16.65 13.64 -7.97
N HIS A 277 16.13 13.36 -6.76
CA HIS A 277 16.89 12.67 -5.71
C HIS A 277 16.31 11.32 -5.28
N LEU A 278 15.28 10.81 -5.98
CA LEU A 278 14.81 9.43 -5.77
C LEU A 278 15.73 8.44 -6.50
N GLU A 279 16.57 7.78 -5.73
CA GLU A 279 17.48 6.72 -6.19
C GLU A 279 16.75 5.35 -6.30
N PRO A 280 17.22 4.43 -7.16
CA PRO A 280 16.74 3.06 -7.17
C PRO A 280 16.90 2.38 -5.80
N LEU A 281 15.89 1.62 -5.36
CA LEU A 281 15.99 0.86 -4.12
C LEU A 281 16.99 -0.30 -4.31
N PRO A 282 17.95 -0.50 -3.39
CA PRO A 282 18.85 -1.66 -3.47
C PRO A 282 18.08 -2.98 -3.45
N LYS A 283 18.48 -3.93 -4.30
CA LYS A 283 17.90 -5.27 -4.34
C LYS A 283 18.08 -5.97 -2.98
N PRO A 284 17.11 -6.79 -2.52
CA PRO A 284 17.26 -7.56 -1.30
C PRO A 284 18.51 -8.46 -1.34
N PRO A 285 19.20 -8.66 -0.20
CA PRO A 285 20.31 -9.60 -0.15
C PRO A 285 19.82 -11.01 -0.49
N PRO A 286 20.63 -11.83 -1.19
CA PRO A 286 20.28 -13.22 -1.47
C PRO A 286 19.97 -13.97 -0.17
N ASN A 287 18.88 -14.75 -0.18
CA ASN A 287 18.53 -15.59 0.95
C ASN A 287 19.53 -16.76 1.03
N CYS A 288 20.36 -16.76 2.08
CA CYS A 288 21.41 -17.76 2.30
C CYS A 288 20.88 -19.20 2.44
N GLU A 289 19.69 -19.40 3.02
CA GLU A 289 19.07 -20.73 3.10
C GLU A 289 18.68 -21.26 1.71
N LYS A 290 18.21 -20.37 0.81
CA LYS A 290 17.89 -20.72 -0.59
C LYS A 290 19.13 -21.08 -1.38
N ILE A 291 20.24 -20.37 -1.16
CA ILE A 291 21.53 -20.69 -1.76
C ILE A 291 21.98 -22.09 -1.34
N GLN A 292 21.95 -22.39 -0.04
CA GLN A 292 22.42 -23.67 0.49
C GLN A 292 21.56 -24.86 0.01
N THR A 293 20.28 -24.65 -0.25
CA THR A 293 19.34 -25.67 -0.74
C THR A 293 19.59 -26.04 -2.21
N ILE A 294 20.12 -25.13 -3.03
CA ILE A 294 20.43 -25.39 -4.46
C ILE A 294 21.80 -26.07 -4.64
N TYR A 295 22.77 -25.79 -3.76
CA TYR A 295 24.15 -26.29 -3.90
C TYR A 295 24.45 -27.61 -3.16
N ASN A 296 23.52 -28.09 -2.33
CA ASN A 296 23.71 -29.31 -1.53
C ASN A 296 22.90 -30.53 -2.03
N GLN A 297 22.63 -30.63 -3.34
CA GLN A 297 22.14 -31.85 -3.98
C GLN A 297 23.17 -32.39 -4.97
#